data_AF-Q8Y1U8-F1
#
_entry.id   AF-Q8Y1U8-F1
#
_cell.length_a   1.000
_cell.length_b   1.000
_cell.length_c   1.000
_cell.angle_alpha   90.00
_cell.angle_beta   90.00
_cell.angle_gamma   90.00
#
_symmetry.space_group_name_H-M   'P 1'
#
loop_
_entity.id
_entity.type
_entity.pdbx_description
1 polymer ?
#
loop_
_entity_poly.entity_id
_entity_poly.type
_entity_poly.pdbx_seq_one_letter_code
_entity_poly.pdbx_strand_id
1 'polypeptide(L)'
;MAQHDPSSLRRPPSTNDFALNRDAIRWLAQLPDEVRPIELGRQFPRIINTIAAKWVDFIGCRRYLNSLQIDERGGRQGFPFVIVQEICTLREYFDSLYPPEKDLWQKAIDAGKR
;
A
#
# COMPACT_ATOMS: atom_id res chain seq x y z
N MET A 1 -8.34 -38.87 -8.63
CA MET A 1 -8.00 -37.47 -8.98
C MET A 1 -8.59 -36.59 -7.89
N ALA A 2 -7.77 -36.08 -6.96
CA ALA A 2 -8.27 -35.27 -5.84
C ALA A 2 -8.47 -33.83 -6.32
N GLN A 3 -9.71 -33.35 -6.30
CA GLN A 3 -10.07 -31.97 -6.58
C GLN A 3 -9.61 -31.10 -5.40
N HIS A 4 -8.61 -30.26 -5.61
CA HIS A 4 -8.15 -29.31 -4.61
C HIS A 4 -9.08 -28.10 -4.65
N ASP A 5 -10.04 -28.02 -3.72
CA ASP A 5 -10.94 -26.88 -3.58
C ASP A 5 -10.16 -25.69 -2.97
N PRO A 6 -9.91 -24.59 -3.70
CA PRO A 6 -9.13 -23.45 -3.20
C PRO A 6 -9.89 -22.62 -2.13
N SER A 7 -11.14 -22.98 -1.83
CA SER A 7 -12.01 -22.26 -0.89
C SER A 7 -11.55 -22.31 0.57
N SER A 8 -10.74 -23.30 0.93
CA SER A 8 -10.33 -23.61 2.31
C SER A 8 -9.15 -22.77 2.84
N LEU A 9 -8.55 -21.90 2.02
CA LEU A 9 -7.44 -21.02 2.42
C LEU A 9 -7.89 -19.63 2.88
N ARG A 10 -9.20 -19.39 3.01
CA ARG A 10 -9.70 -18.11 3.51
C ARG A 10 -9.34 -17.98 4.98
N ARG A 11 -8.35 -17.13 5.28
CA ARG A 11 -8.09 -16.67 6.65
C ARG A 11 -9.43 -16.20 7.25
N PRO A 12 -9.82 -16.69 8.44
CA PRO A 12 -11.06 -16.25 9.07
C PRO A 12 -10.99 -14.73 9.27
N PRO A 13 -12.11 -14.02 9.05
CA PRO A 13 -12.15 -12.57 9.26
C PRO A 13 -11.72 -12.27 10.70
N SER A 14 -10.75 -11.36 10.81
CA SER A 14 -10.16 -10.90 12.06
C SER A 14 -10.66 -9.50 12.40
N THR A 15 -10.54 -9.06 13.66
CA THR A 15 -10.90 -7.69 14.05
C THR A 15 -10.19 -6.62 13.21
N ASN A 16 -8.97 -6.93 12.75
CA ASN A 16 -8.17 -6.05 11.89
C ASN A 16 -8.73 -5.88 10.47
N ASP A 17 -9.71 -6.69 10.08
CA ASP A 17 -10.44 -6.53 8.82
C ASP A 17 -11.49 -5.41 8.90
N PHE A 18 -11.93 -5.06 10.11
CA PHE A 18 -13.01 -4.09 10.36
C PHE A 18 -12.59 -2.88 11.19
N ALA A 19 -11.41 -2.89 11.81
CA ALA A 19 -10.93 -1.79 12.64
C ALA A 19 -9.42 -1.54 12.48
N LEU A 20 -9.00 -0.30 12.69
CA LEU A 20 -7.59 0.06 12.78
C LEU A 20 -7.00 -0.51 14.06
N ASN A 21 -5.83 -1.14 13.95
CA ASN A 21 -5.09 -1.59 15.12
C ASN A 21 -4.28 -0.44 15.74
N ARG A 22 -3.73 -0.67 16.94
CA ARG A 22 -3.01 0.36 17.70
C ARG A 22 -1.79 0.91 16.95
N ASP A 23 -1.06 0.05 16.24
CA ASP A 23 0.14 0.44 15.50
C ASP A 23 -0.21 1.30 14.29
N ALA A 24 -1.30 0.95 13.60
CA ALA A 24 -1.85 1.72 12.49
C ALA A 24 -2.34 3.11 12.93
N ILE A 25 -3.03 3.21 14.07
CA ILE A 25 -3.46 4.50 14.62
C ILE A 25 -2.24 5.37 14.95
N ARG A 26 -1.24 4.80 15.62
CA ARG A 26 0.00 5.52 15.93
C ARG A 26 0.76 5.93 14.67
N TRP A 27 0.78 5.09 13.64
CA TRP A 27 1.40 5.40 12.36
C TRP A 27 0.69 6.55 11.65
N LEU A 28 -0.66 6.54 11.57
CA LEU A 28 -1.44 7.64 11.01
C LEU A 28 -1.15 8.97 11.71
N ALA A 29 -1.01 8.96 13.04
CA ALA A 29 -0.71 10.16 13.82
C ALA A 29 0.70 10.74 13.57
N GLN A 30 1.62 9.97 12.97
CA GLN A 30 2.97 10.45 12.61
C GLN A 30 3.02 11.04 11.20
N LEU A 31 2.00 10.81 10.38
CA LEU A 31 1.93 11.40 9.04
C LEU A 31 1.57 12.88 9.12
N PRO A 32 2.12 13.73 8.22
CA PRO A 32 1.59 15.06 7.95
C PRO A 32 0.07 15.02 7.66
N ASP A 33 -0.63 16.08 8.04
CA ASP A 33 -2.10 16.14 7.90
C ASP A 33 -2.54 16.02 6.44
N GLU A 34 -1.76 16.57 5.51
CA GLU A 34 -2.06 16.59 4.08
C GLU A 34 -1.90 15.24 3.39
N VAL A 35 -1.14 14.31 4.00
CA VAL A 35 -0.85 12.98 3.42
C VAL A 35 -1.57 11.86 4.15
N ARG A 36 -2.31 12.18 5.22
CA ARG A 36 -2.99 11.19 6.06
C ARG A 36 -4.21 10.63 5.32
N PRO A 37 -4.29 9.31 5.07
CA PRO A 37 -5.36 8.69 4.30
C PRO A 37 -6.60 8.41 5.18
N ILE A 38 -7.45 9.43 5.37
CA ILE A 38 -8.58 9.41 6.30
C ILE A 38 -9.71 8.51 5.80
N GLU A 39 -10.18 8.70 4.57
CA GLU A 39 -11.31 7.96 4.03
C GLU A 39 -10.93 6.50 3.75
N LEU A 40 -9.69 6.24 3.33
CA LEU A 40 -9.13 4.89 3.21
C LEU A 40 -9.07 4.18 4.56
N GLY A 41 -8.67 4.86 5.63
CA GLY A 41 -8.68 4.29 6.98
C GLY A 41 -10.08 4.00 7.51
N ARG A 42 -11.05 4.87 7.17
CA ARG A 42 -12.45 4.72 7.55
C ARG A 42 -13.14 3.56 6.83
N GLN A 43 -12.93 3.43 5.52
CA GLN A 43 -13.65 2.47 4.68
C GLN A 43 -12.91 1.14 4.54
N PHE A 44 -11.57 1.17 4.61
CA PHE A 44 -10.71 0.00 4.39
C PHE A 44 -9.61 -0.13 5.45
N PRO A 45 -9.96 -0.27 6.74
CA PRO A 45 -9.00 -0.29 7.84
C PRO A 45 -7.91 -1.35 7.67
N ARG A 46 -8.22 -2.51 7.06
CA ARG A 46 -7.24 -3.56 6.76
C ARG A 46 -6.09 -3.10 5.85
N ILE A 47 -6.36 -2.19 4.92
CA ILE A 47 -5.37 -1.66 3.98
C ILE A 47 -4.39 -0.80 4.78
N ILE A 48 -4.91 0.10 5.61
CA ILE A 48 -4.08 0.93 6.49
C ILE A 48 -3.27 0.07 7.47
N ASN A 49 -3.88 -0.93 8.10
CA ASN A 49 -3.18 -1.88 8.96
C ASN A 49 -2.01 -2.56 8.23
N THR A 50 -2.22 -2.94 6.97
CA THR A 50 -1.20 -3.59 6.13
C THR A 50 -0.08 -2.61 5.74
N ILE A 51 -0.43 -1.37 5.38
CA ILE A 51 0.55 -0.32 5.06
C ILE A 51 1.42 -0.03 6.29
N ALA A 52 0.81 0.22 7.45
CA ALA A 52 1.53 0.50 8.68
C ALA A 52 2.50 -0.62 9.05
N ALA A 53 2.07 -1.88 8.95
CA ALA A 53 2.91 -3.05 9.22
C ALA A 53 4.08 -3.20 8.21
N LYS A 54 3.89 -2.76 6.97
CA LYS A 54 4.90 -2.86 5.91
C LYS A 54 5.78 -1.63 5.76
N TRP A 55 5.44 -0.50 6.40
CA TRP A 55 6.07 0.80 6.14
C TRP A 55 7.60 0.77 6.25
N VAL A 56 8.14 -0.02 7.18
CA VAL A 56 9.58 -0.20 7.39
C VAL A 56 10.27 -1.09 6.34
N ASP A 57 9.52 -2.01 5.72
CA ASP A 57 9.96 -2.79 4.55
C ASP A 57 9.63 -1.98 3.29
N PHE A 58 10.51 -1.06 2.93
CA PHE A 58 10.20 -0.07 1.89
C PHE A 58 9.93 -0.72 0.52
N ILE A 59 10.58 -1.85 0.21
CA ILE A 59 10.34 -2.61 -1.03
C ILE A 59 8.95 -3.23 -1.00
N GLY A 60 8.61 -3.92 0.10
CA GLY A 60 7.30 -4.55 0.28
C GLY A 60 6.16 -3.53 0.32
N CYS A 61 6.36 -2.40 1.00
CA CYS A 61 5.37 -1.32 1.09
C CYS A 61 5.12 -0.69 -0.28
N ARG A 62 6.18 -0.37 -1.04
CA ARG A 62 6.06 0.15 -2.42
C ARG A 62 5.28 -0.80 -3.31
N ARG A 63 5.63 -2.10 -3.30
CA ARG A 63 4.90 -3.12 -4.09
C ARG A 63 3.43 -3.19 -3.70
N TYR A 64 3.14 -3.12 -2.41
CA TYR A 64 1.76 -3.13 -1.93
C TYR A 64 0.97 -1.90 -2.39
N LEU A 65 1.51 -0.69 -2.21
CA LEU A 65 0.86 0.55 -2.65
C LEU A 65 0.63 0.57 -4.17
N ASN A 66 1.59 0.10 -4.98
CA ASN A 66 1.40 -0.05 -6.42
C ASN A 66 0.27 -1.03 -6.75
N SER A 67 0.18 -2.16 -6.03
CA SER A 67 -0.89 -3.14 -6.26
C SER A 67 -2.29 -2.64 -5.92
N LEU A 68 -2.42 -1.57 -5.11
CA LEU A 68 -3.71 -0.93 -4.84
C LEU A 68 -4.16 -0.02 -5.99
N GLN A 69 -3.22 0.47 -6.80
CA GLN A 69 -3.50 1.37 -7.93
C GLN A 69 -3.76 0.60 -9.23
N ILE A 70 -3.22 -0.61 -9.37
CA ILE A 70 -3.40 -1.44 -10.56
C ILE A 70 -4.70 -2.24 -10.45
N ASP A 71 -5.66 -1.95 -11.33
CA ASP A 71 -6.88 -2.74 -11.50
C ASP A 71 -6.61 -4.03 -12.30
N GLU A 72 -5.81 -4.93 -11.72
CA GLU A 72 -5.45 -6.20 -12.37
C GLU A 72 -6.50 -7.30 -12.14
N ARG A 73 -7.62 -6.98 -11.49
CA ARG A 73 -8.62 -7.97 -11.09
C ARG A 73 -9.94 -7.65 -11.74
N GLY A 74 -10.05 -8.00 -13.03
CA GLY A 74 -11.30 -7.97 -13.79
C GLY A 74 -12.45 -8.52 -12.95
N GLY A 75 -13.39 -7.63 -12.61
CA GLY A 75 -14.56 -7.93 -11.78
C GLY A 75 -14.65 -7.17 -10.44
N ARG A 76 -13.66 -6.35 -10.05
CA ARG A 76 -13.82 -5.42 -8.93
C ARG A 76 -14.28 -4.05 -9.41
N GLN A 77 -15.25 -3.45 -8.72
CA GLN A 77 -15.45 -2.01 -8.81
C GLN A 77 -14.21 -1.37 -8.17
N GLY A 78 -13.45 -0.58 -8.94
CA GLY A 78 -12.28 0.13 -8.44
C GLY A 78 -12.58 1.01 -7.23
N PHE A 79 -11.56 1.68 -6.70
CA PHE A 79 -11.77 2.58 -5.56
C PHE A 79 -12.54 3.85 -5.97
N PRO A 80 -13.36 4.42 -5.07
CA PRO A 80 -13.87 5.78 -5.24
C PRO A 80 -12.73 6.78 -5.46
N PHE A 81 -12.99 7.84 -6.22
CA PHE A 81 -11.96 8.83 -6.58
C PHE A 81 -11.18 9.38 -5.37
N VAL A 82 -11.88 9.72 -4.28
CA VAL A 82 -11.26 10.21 -3.03
C VAL A 82 -10.23 9.22 -2.47
N ILE A 83 -10.53 7.92 -2.53
CA ILE A 83 -9.64 6.86 -2.04
C ILE A 83 -8.42 6.72 -2.95
N VAL A 84 -8.62 6.83 -4.28
CA VAL A 84 -7.50 6.83 -5.24
C VAL A 84 -6.57 8.02 -4.98
N GLN A 85 -7.12 9.22 -4.75
CA GLN A 85 -6.32 10.40 -4.43
C GLN A 85 -5.50 10.20 -3.15
N GLU A 86 -6.10 9.72 -2.06
CA GLU A 86 -5.38 9.45 -0.81
C GLU A 86 -4.26 8.41 -0.99
N ILE A 87 -4.50 7.35 -1.78
CA ILE A 87 -3.48 6.35 -2.11
C ILE A 87 -2.33 6.98 -2.92
N CYS A 88 -2.64 7.85 -3.89
CA CYS A 88 -1.63 8.55 -4.68
C CYS A 88 -0.80 9.52 -3.84
N THR A 89 -1.43 10.38 -3.04
CA THR A 89 -0.74 11.32 -2.15
C THR A 89 0.16 10.58 -1.15
N LEU A 90 -0.33 9.49 -0.55
CA LEU A 90 0.48 8.68 0.35
C LEU A 90 1.67 8.02 -0.38
N ARG A 91 1.48 7.56 -1.62
CA ARG A 91 2.53 6.98 -2.45
C ARG A 91 3.62 7.98 -2.77
N GLU A 92 3.24 9.20 -3.16
CA GLU A 92 4.17 10.30 -3.45
C GLU A 92 4.97 10.68 -2.21
N TYR A 93 4.30 10.80 -1.06
CA TYR A 93 4.98 11.03 0.22
C TYR A 93 5.97 9.91 0.55
N PHE A 94 5.55 8.65 0.41
CA PHE A 94 6.43 7.50 0.62
C PHE A 94 7.64 7.52 -0.32
N ASP A 95 7.45 7.87 -1.59
CA ASP A 95 8.54 7.96 -2.57
C ASP A 95 9.51 9.12 -2.29
N SER A 96 9.03 10.20 -1.67
CA SER A 96 9.89 11.29 -1.20
C SER A 96 10.80 10.87 -0.04
N LEU A 97 10.31 9.99 0.85
CA LEU A 97 11.07 9.46 1.98
C LEU A 97 12.03 8.35 1.57
N TYR A 98 11.61 7.50 0.63
CA TYR A 98 12.34 6.32 0.19
C TYR A 98 12.45 6.30 -1.33
N PRO A 99 13.27 7.16 -1.96
CA PRO A 99 13.34 7.25 -3.41
C PRO A 99 13.53 5.88 -4.07
N PRO A 100 12.82 5.58 -5.18
CA PRO A 100 13.09 4.35 -5.91
C PRO A 100 14.53 4.34 -6.40
N GLU A 101 15.12 3.15 -6.39
CA GLU A 101 16.48 2.86 -6.85
C GLU A 101 16.65 3.06 -8.38
N LYS A 102 15.89 3.99 -8.98
CA LYS A 102 16.13 4.56 -10.32
C LYS A 102 17.57 5.02 -10.49
N ASP A 103 18.21 5.37 -9.37
CA ASP A 103 19.59 5.82 -9.32
C ASP A 103 20.60 4.82 -9.87
N LEU A 104 20.36 3.51 -9.87
CA LEU A 104 21.38 2.58 -10.39
C LEU A 104 21.45 2.56 -11.92
N TRP A 105 20.31 2.62 -12.61
CA TRP A 105 20.28 2.70 -14.07
C TRP A 105 20.68 4.09 -14.58
N GLN A 106 20.26 5.15 -13.88
CA GLN A 106 20.66 6.51 -14.20
C GLN A 106 22.16 6.74 -13.93
N LYS A 107 22.69 6.32 -12.77
CA LYS A 107 24.13 6.37 -12.48
C LYS A 107 24.95 5.50 -13.43
N ALA A 108 24.47 4.33 -13.85
CA ALA A 108 25.16 3.50 -14.83
C ALA A 108 25.24 4.17 -16.22
N ILE A 109 24.15 4.83 -16.64
CA ILE A 109 24.14 5.61 -17.90
C ILE A 109 25.05 6.83 -17.82
N ASP A 110 25.08 7.52 -16.67
CA ASP A 110 25.93 8.69 -16.45
C ASP A 110 27.42 8.31 -16.26
N ALA A 111 27.70 7.12 -15.71
CA ALA A 111 29.06 6.58 -15.57
C ALA A 111 29.65 6.09 -16.89
N GLY A 112 28.82 5.68 -17.86
CA GLY A 112 29.24 5.28 -19.21
C GLY A 112 29.50 6.44 -20.18
N LYS A 113 29.30 7.69 -19.76
CA LYS A 113 29.55 8.91 -20.55
C LYS A 113 30.86 9.63 -20.19
N ARG A 114 31.76 9.01 -19.42
CA ARG A 114 33.08 9.55 -19.08
C ARG A 114 34.20 8.93 -19.89
#